data_AF-W7SRS4-F1
#
_entry.id   AF-W7SRS4-F1
#
_cell.length_a   1.000
_cell.length_b   1.000
_cell.length_c   1.000
_cell.angle_alpha   90.00
_cell.angle_beta   90.00
_cell.angle_gamma   90.00
#
_symmetry.space_group_name_H-M   'P 1'
#
loop_
_entity.id
_entity.type
_entity.pdbx_description
1 polymer ?
#
loop_
_entity_poly.entity_id
_entity_poly.type
_entity_poly.pdbx_seq_one_letter_code
_entity_poly.pdbx_strand_id
1 'polypeptide(L)'
;MEVLRRRRARERQHWDDCQDAFSEMLSNTSTHWAPWHVVPADRQWFARLAAAAAIANTLITIAPRYPVLDEDVRQDLLAARAELEAEGPKAKGSGKSR
;
A
#
# COMPACT_ATOMS: atom_id res chain seq x y z
N MET A 1 7.08 26.84 10.72
CA MET A 1 5.63 26.61 10.53
C MET A 1 4.92 27.73 9.77
N GLU A 2 5.28 29.00 9.98
CA GLU A 2 4.60 30.15 9.34
C GLU A 2 4.77 30.22 7.82
N VAL A 3 5.96 29.92 7.30
CA VAL A 3 6.26 29.90 5.85
C VAL A 3 5.41 28.86 5.10
N LEU A 4 5.22 27.67 5.68
CA LEU A 4 4.40 26.60 5.09
C LEU A 4 2.91 26.96 5.08
N ARG A 5 2.40 27.70 6.09
CA ARG A 5 1.02 28.21 6.08
C ARG A 5 0.80 29.27 5.00
N ARG A 6 1.74 30.22 4.85
CA ARG A 6 1.66 31.27 3.81
C ARG A 6 1.64 30.69 2.40
N ARG A 7 2.40 29.61 2.15
CA ARG A 7 2.41 28.92 0.85
C ARG A 7 1.04 28.29 0.51
N ARG A 8 0.44 27.52 1.44
CA ARG A 8 -0.88 26.89 1.22
C ARG A 8 -2.01 27.90 0.95
N ALA A 9 -1.94 29.08 1.56
CA ALA A 9 -2.92 30.14 1.33
C ALA A 9 -2.82 30.74 -0.09
N ARG A 10 -1.60 30.87 -0.62
CA ARG A 10 -1.37 31.30 -2.02
C ARG A 10 -1.82 30.23 -3.01
N GLU A 11 -1.50 28.96 -2.76
CA GLU A 11 -1.94 27.84 -3.60
C GLU A 11 -3.47 27.78 -3.73
N ARG A 12 -4.22 28.13 -2.67
CA ARG A 12 -5.69 28.17 -2.70
C ARG A 12 -6.26 29.24 -3.66
N GLN A 13 -5.48 30.25 -4.04
CA GLN A 13 -5.91 31.25 -5.03
C GLN A 13 -6.04 30.65 -6.44
N HIS A 14 -5.37 29.52 -6.70
CA HIS A 14 -5.41 28.78 -7.96
C HIS A 14 -6.38 27.59 -7.90
N TRP A 15 -7.38 27.64 -7.02
CA TRP A 15 -8.32 26.52 -6.85
C TRP A 15 -9.03 26.19 -8.15
N ASP A 16 -9.55 27.19 -8.86
CA ASP A 16 -10.28 27.00 -10.10
C ASP A 16 -9.36 26.46 -11.21
N ASP A 17 -8.16 27.04 -11.38
CA ASP A 17 -7.14 26.54 -12.32
C ASP A 17 -6.77 25.06 -12.05
N CYS A 18 -6.63 24.68 -10.77
CA CYS A 18 -6.38 23.30 -10.39
C CYS A 18 -7.55 22.38 -10.77
N GLN A 19 -8.80 22.80 -10.51
CA GLN A 19 -9.98 22.00 -10.82
C GLN A 19 -10.12 21.76 -12.32
N ASP A 20 -9.86 22.78 -13.14
CA ASP A 20 -9.87 22.67 -14.59
C ASP A 20 -8.78 21.71 -15.09
N ALA A 21 -7.55 21.85 -14.60
CA ALA A 21 -6.44 20.96 -14.97
C ALA A 21 -6.71 19.49 -14.59
N PHE A 22 -7.27 19.23 -13.40
CA PHE A 22 -7.64 17.88 -13.00
C PHE A 22 -8.81 17.34 -13.82
N SER A 23 -9.80 18.16 -14.14
CA SER A 23 -10.93 17.78 -15.00
C SER A 23 -10.47 17.37 -16.39
N GLU A 24 -9.57 18.15 -17.00
CA GLU A 24 -8.97 17.85 -18.30
C GLU A 24 -8.16 16.54 -18.26
N MET A 25 -7.30 16.38 -17.24
CA MET A 25 -6.53 15.14 -17.05
C MET A 25 -7.44 13.92 -16.92
N LEU A 26 -8.46 13.98 -16.05
CA LEU A 26 -9.38 12.86 -15.81
C LEU A 26 -10.15 12.50 -17.08
N SER A 27 -10.63 13.49 -17.83
CA SER A 27 -11.41 13.30 -19.05
C SER A 27 -10.60 12.68 -20.19
N ASN A 28 -9.30 12.99 -20.27
CA ASN A 28 -8.45 12.54 -21.38
C ASN A 28 -7.62 11.29 -21.08
N THR A 29 -7.41 10.95 -19.79
CA THR A 29 -6.49 9.86 -19.42
C THR A 29 -7.14 8.71 -18.66
N SER A 30 -8.41 8.83 -18.27
CA SER A 30 -9.17 7.72 -17.67
C SER A 30 -9.62 6.76 -18.76
N THR A 31 -9.01 5.57 -18.81
CA THR A 31 -9.29 4.55 -19.82
C THR A 31 -9.84 3.29 -19.16
N HIS A 32 -10.43 2.39 -19.95
CA HIS A 32 -10.96 1.13 -19.43
C HIS A 32 -9.88 0.27 -18.74
N TRP A 33 -8.65 0.26 -19.25
CA TRP A 33 -7.55 -0.54 -18.69
C TRP A 33 -6.76 0.18 -17.59
N ALA A 34 -6.83 1.52 -17.52
CA ALA A 34 -6.25 2.35 -16.47
C ALA A 34 -7.27 3.43 -16.05
N PRO A 35 -8.29 3.07 -15.26
CA PRO A 35 -9.32 4.01 -14.84
C PRO A 35 -8.83 4.91 -13.71
N TRP A 36 -9.20 6.19 -13.76
CA TRP A 36 -9.12 7.08 -12.61
C TRP A 36 -10.38 6.97 -11.73
N HIS A 37 -10.21 7.09 -10.41
CA HIS A 37 -11.30 7.10 -9.44
C HIS A 37 -11.29 8.41 -8.64
N VAL A 38 -12.40 9.15 -8.67
CA VAL A 38 -12.58 10.35 -7.83
C VAL A 38 -13.15 9.94 -6.48
N VAL A 39 -12.39 10.17 -5.40
CA VAL A 39 -12.74 9.72 -4.04
C VAL A 39 -13.02 10.93 -3.13
N PRO A 40 -14.20 11.01 -2.49
CA PRO A 40 -14.48 12.03 -1.48
C PRO A 40 -13.50 11.95 -0.30
N ALA A 41 -12.79 13.05 -0.02
CA ALA A 41 -11.70 13.09 0.95
C ALA A 41 -11.99 13.86 2.26
N ASP A 42 -13.17 14.47 2.38
CA ASP A 42 -13.55 15.24 3.58
C ASP A 42 -13.51 14.39 4.86
N ARG A 43 -13.82 13.10 4.74
CA ARG A 43 -13.72 12.11 5.82
C ARG A 43 -12.59 11.12 5.49
N GLN A 44 -11.48 11.25 6.20
CA GLN A 44 -10.28 10.43 5.95
C GLN A 44 -10.52 8.92 6.06
N TRP A 45 -11.36 8.48 7.00
CA TRP A 45 -11.69 7.06 7.14
C TRP A 45 -12.40 6.51 5.89
N PHE A 46 -13.28 7.33 5.29
CA PHE A 46 -14.03 6.96 4.10
C PHE A 46 -13.12 6.91 2.88
N ALA A 47 -12.24 7.90 2.71
CA ALA A 47 -11.28 7.90 1.61
C ALA A 47 -10.38 6.65 1.63
N ARG A 48 -9.92 6.24 2.82
CA ARG A 48 -9.13 5.00 2.99
C ARG A 48 -9.94 3.76 2.62
N LEU A 49 -11.20 3.70 3.04
CA LEU A 49 -12.10 2.58 2.72
C LEU A 49 -12.35 2.48 1.20
N ALA A 50 -12.68 3.60 0.55
CA ALA A 50 -12.95 3.64 -0.89
C ALA A 50 -11.72 3.26 -1.71
N ALA A 51 -10.53 3.78 -1.36
CA ALA A 51 -9.29 3.41 -2.03
C ALA A 51 -8.96 1.92 -1.85
N ALA A 52 -9.09 1.38 -0.63
CA ALA A 52 -8.85 -0.03 -0.36
C ALA A 52 -9.82 -0.93 -1.13
N ALA A 53 -11.10 -0.55 -1.21
CA ALA A 53 -12.10 -1.29 -1.97
C ALA A 53 -11.80 -1.32 -3.48
N ALA A 54 -11.37 -0.19 -4.07
CA ALA A 54 -10.98 -0.14 -5.49
C ALA A 54 -9.82 -1.10 -5.79
N ILE A 55 -8.77 -1.07 -4.96
CA ILE A 55 -7.60 -1.96 -5.11
C ILE A 55 -8.01 -3.43 -4.92
N ALA A 56 -8.76 -3.73 -3.87
CA ALA A 56 -9.20 -5.09 -3.56
C ALA A 56 -10.05 -5.69 -4.68
N ASN A 57 -11.00 -4.93 -5.24
CA ASN A 57 -11.82 -5.38 -6.36
C ASN A 57 -10.99 -5.71 -7.60
N THR A 58 -9.98 -4.89 -7.91
CA THR A 58 -9.04 -5.18 -9.01
C THR A 58 -8.26 -6.45 -8.76
N LEU A 59 -7.73 -6.66 -7.55
CA LEU A 59 -7.02 -7.88 -7.19
C LEU A 59 -7.92 -9.12 -7.26
N ILE A 60 -9.16 -9.04 -6.79
CA ILE A 60 -10.14 -10.12 -6.90
C ILE A 60 -10.38 -10.48 -8.37
N THR A 61 -10.49 -9.48 -9.25
CA THR A 61 -10.72 -9.68 -10.68
C THR A 61 -9.54 -10.36 -11.37
N ILE A 62 -8.30 -9.99 -11.02
CA ILE A 62 -7.08 -10.64 -11.55
C ILE A 62 -6.90 -12.06 -10.99
N ALA A 63 -7.48 -12.34 -9.82
CA ALA A 63 -7.45 -13.62 -9.13
C ALA A 63 -6.01 -14.19 -8.99
N PRO A 64 -5.07 -13.44 -8.38
CA PRO A 64 -3.71 -13.91 -8.18
C PRO A 64 -3.72 -15.17 -7.30
N ARG A 65 -2.92 -16.15 -7.68
CA ARG A 65 -2.78 -17.41 -6.95
C ARG A 65 -1.40 -17.47 -6.30
N TYR A 66 -1.35 -18.05 -5.11
CA TYR A 66 -0.08 -18.48 -4.58
C TYR A 66 0.52 -19.55 -5.50
N PRO A 67 1.86 -19.58 -5.65
CA PRO A 67 2.51 -20.64 -6.39
C PRO A 67 2.24 -21.99 -5.71
N VAL A 68 2.10 -23.04 -6.51
CA VAL A 68 2.06 -24.41 -6.00
C VAL A 68 3.49 -24.80 -5.62
N LEU A 69 3.66 -25.40 -4.45
CA LEU A 69 4.95 -25.91 -4.01
C LEU A 69 5.18 -27.29 -4.60
N ASP A 70 6.31 -27.44 -5.29
CA ASP A 70 6.79 -28.76 -5.71
C ASP A 70 7.25 -29.57 -4.50
N GLU A 71 7.26 -30.90 -4.66
CA GLU A 71 7.60 -31.82 -3.58
C GLU A 71 9.01 -31.57 -3.03
N ASP A 72 9.97 -31.32 -3.90
CA ASP A 72 11.37 -31.07 -3.52
C ASP A 72 11.49 -29.81 -2.65
N VAL A 73 10.86 -28.72 -3.08
CA VAL A 73 10.81 -27.45 -2.32
C VAL A 73 10.14 -27.67 -0.96
N ARG A 74 9.10 -28.50 -0.92
CA ARG A 74 8.42 -28.83 0.34
C ARG A 74 9.34 -29.59 1.30
N GLN A 75 10.17 -30.51 0.79
CA GLN A 75 11.14 -31.23 1.61
C GLN A 75 12.25 -30.31 2.13
N ASP A 76 12.77 -29.41 1.29
CA ASP A 76 13.76 -28.42 1.70
C ASP A 76 13.24 -27.52 2.83
N LEU A 77 11.99 -27.07 2.73
CA LEU A 77 11.34 -26.28 3.78
C LEU A 77 11.17 -27.06 5.10
N LEU A 78 10.87 -28.36 5.02
CA LEU A 78 10.77 -29.22 6.21
C LEU A 78 12.13 -29.44 6.88
N ALA A 79 13.19 -29.63 6.08
CA ALA A 79 14.56 -29.75 6.60
C ALA A 79 14.99 -28.45 7.30
N ALA A 80 14.82 -27.30 6.65
CA ALA A 80 15.14 -26.00 7.23
C ALA A 80 14.34 -25.73 8.51
N ARG A 81 13.07 -26.14 8.56
CA ARG A 81 12.25 -26.04 9.77
C ARG A 81 12.85 -26.87 10.92
N ALA A 82 13.26 -28.11 10.67
CA ALA A 82 13.84 -28.97 11.69
C ALA A 82 15.17 -28.42 12.24
N GLU A 83 16.00 -27.84 11.38
CA GLU A 83 17.24 -27.16 11.79
C GLU A 83 16.95 -25.98 12.73
N LEU A 84 16.02 -25.10 12.36
CA LEU A 84 15.65 -23.93 13.16
C LEU A 84 15.03 -24.30 14.51
N GLU A 85 14.22 -25.37 14.55
CA GLU A 85 13.66 -25.89 15.81
C GLU A 85 14.75 -26.45 16.74
N ALA A 86 15.84 -27.03 16.18
CA ALA A 86 16.97 -27.55 16.93
C ALA A 86 17.89 -26.46 17.52
N GLU A 87 17.91 -25.25 16.94
CA GLU A 87 18.69 -24.12 17.49
C GLU A 87 18.18 -23.63 18.86
N GLY A 88 16.95 -23.99 19.24
CA GLY A 88 16.31 -23.58 20.49
C GLY A 88 16.14 -22.06 20.62
N PRO A 89 15.46 -21.55 21.66
CA PRO A 89 15.44 -20.11 21.91
C PRO A 89 16.87 -19.69 22.29
N LYS A 90 17.51 -18.83 21.48
CA LYS A 90 18.79 -18.22 21.87
C LYS A 90 18.59 -17.56 23.23
N ALA A 91 19.17 -18.16 24.27
CA ALA A 91 19.16 -17.59 25.60
C ALA A 91 19.68 -16.16 25.48
N LYS A 92 18.84 -15.17 25.82
CA LYS A 92 19.32 -13.81 26.04
C LYS A 92 20.38 -13.91 27.12
N GLY A 93 21.65 -13.87 26.70
CA GLY A 93 22.81 -13.77 27.57
C GLY A 93 22.70 -12.52 28.41
N SER A 94 22.15 -12.70 29.61
CA SER A 94 22.41 -11.99 30.85
C SER A 94 23.47 -10.90 30.79
N GLY A 95 23.06 -9.68 31.14
CA GLY A 95 24.00 -8.75 31.76
C GLY A 95 24.52 -9.33 33.07
N LYS A 96 25.84 -9.32 33.28
CA LYS A 96 26.52 -8.67 34.42
C LYS A 96 28.04 -8.89 34.38
N SER A 97 28.74 -7.86 34.83
CA SER A 97 30.05 -7.84 35.49
C SER A 97 31.30 -8.19 34.66
N ARG A 98 32.03 -7.16 34.23
CA ARG A 98 33.10 -6.53 35.03
C ARG A 98 33.46 -5.17 34.46
#